data_AF-A0A7J0FWN6-F1
#
_entry.id   AF-A0A7J0FWN6-F1
#
_cell.length_a   1.000
_cell.length_b   1.000
_cell.length_c   1.000
_cell.angle_alpha   90.00
_cell.angle_beta   90.00
_cell.angle_gamma   90.00
#
_symmetry.space_group_name_H-M   'P 1'
#
loop_
_entity.id
_entity.type
_entity.pdbx_description
1 polymer ?
#
loop_
_entity_poly.entity_id
_entity_poly.type
_entity_poly.pdbx_seq_one_letter_code
_entity_poly.pdbx_strand_id
1 'polypeptide(L)'
;MASTLLLVVVFVFDLAAFALAVAAEQRRANASIQKDANKSYCVYGSDIATGLGVGSLLVLAVSQLVIMAASRCLCCGKALRPGTSRARAIALFITCWVTFIIAEVCLLAGSLRNAYHTKYRTSLSNPPSCETLRKGVFGTGAAFIVFTGIFSELYYVYFSEAHDGFQPDRDTGIRMGTYK
;
A
#
# COMPACT_ATOMS: atom_id res chain seq x y z
N MET A 1 -13.03 -21.79 2.54
CA MET A 1 -12.48 -21.18 3.76
C MET A 1 -11.43 -20.18 3.35
N ALA A 2 -11.14 -19.14 4.13
CA ALA A 2 -10.02 -18.24 3.84
C ALA A 2 -8.71 -19.04 3.73
N SER A 3 -7.94 -18.84 2.66
CA SER A 3 -6.60 -19.41 2.57
C SER A 3 -5.69 -18.73 3.59
N THR A 4 -5.34 -19.46 4.66
CA THR A 4 -4.42 -18.99 5.70
C THR A 4 -3.05 -18.64 5.14
N LEU A 5 -2.57 -19.40 4.16
CA LEU A 5 -1.33 -19.12 3.45
C LEU A 5 -1.35 -17.76 2.75
N LEU A 6 -2.49 -17.40 2.14
CA LEU A 6 -2.64 -16.13 1.42
C LEU A 6 -2.64 -14.94 2.40
N LEU A 7 -3.35 -15.07 3.52
CA LEU A 7 -3.32 -14.08 4.61
C LEU A 7 -1.91 -13.86 5.14
N VAL A 8 -1.16 -14.93 5.41
CA VAL A 8 0.22 -14.84 5.90
C VAL A 8 1.14 -14.17 4.87
N VAL A 9 1.02 -14.53 3.59
CA VAL A 9 1.85 -13.94 2.52
C VAL A 9 1.60 -12.44 2.40
N VAL A 10 0.33 -12.03 2.37
CA VAL A 10 -0.08 -10.61 2.32
C VAL A 10 0.43 -9.85 3.53
N PHE A 11 0.22 -10.39 4.73
CA PHE A 11 0.69 -9.77 5.96
C PHE A 11 2.20 -9.55 5.97
N VAL A 12 2.97 -10.53 5.49
CA VAL A 12 4.44 -10.41 5.38
C VAL A 12 4.83 -9.31 4.37
N PHE A 13 4.14 -9.22 3.22
CA PHE A 13 4.39 -8.14 2.26
C PHE A 13 4.04 -6.76 2.83
N ASP A 14 2.91 -6.61 3.53
CA ASP A 14 2.50 -5.35 4.13
C ASP A 14 3.45 -4.92 5.26
N LEU A 15 3.91 -5.87 6.08
CA LEU A 15 4.96 -5.63 7.08
C LEU A 15 6.28 -5.20 6.44
N ALA A 16 6.68 -5.84 5.35
CA ALA A 16 7.89 -5.46 4.62
C ALA A 16 7.77 -4.07 4.00
N ALA A 17 6.62 -3.74 3.40
CA ALA A 17 6.33 -2.41 2.88
C ALA A 17 6.36 -1.35 3.98
N PHE A 18 5.76 -1.64 5.13
CA PHE A 18 5.79 -0.77 6.31
C PHE A 18 7.22 -0.55 6.81
N ALA A 19 8.00 -1.61 6.98
CA ALA A 19 9.39 -1.54 7.41
C ALA A 19 10.25 -0.70 6.43
N LEU A 20 10.05 -0.87 5.12
CA LEU A 20 10.72 -0.07 4.10
C LEU A 20 10.29 1.41 4.15
N ALA A 21 9.01 1.71 4.38
CA ALA A 21 8.53 3.08 4.54
C ALA A 21 9.10 3.75 5.80
N VAL A 22 9.15 3.03 6.93
CA VAL A 22 9.77 3.53 8.17
C VAL A 22 11.28 3.69 7.99
N ALA A 23 11.96 2.75 7.34
CA ALA A 23 13.37 2.88 7.01
C ALA A 23 13.63 4.08 6.09
N ALA A 24 12.74 4.37 5.15
CA ALA A 24 12.79 5.57 4.31
C ALA A 24 12.59 6.87 5.12
N GLU A 25 11.67 6.90 6.10
CA GLU A 25 11.54 8.03 7.04
C GLU A 25 12.81 8.19 7.89
N GLN A 26 13.34 7.12 8.46
CA GLN A 26 14.51 7.19 9.35
C GLN A 26 15.81 7.53 8.62
N ARG A 27 15.98 7.03 7.39
CA ARG A 27 17.13 7.35 6.53
C ARG A 27 16.92 8.60 5.68
N ARG A 28 15.88 9.41 5.95
CA ARG A 28 15.74 10.74 5.31
C ARG A 28 17.09 11.44 5.33
N ALA A 29 17.37 12.19 4.25
CA ALA A 29 18.60 12.93 4.06
C ALA A 29 18.88 13.86 5.24
N ASN A 30 19.53 13.33 6.28
CA ASN A 30 20.21 14.11 7.29
C ASN A 30 21.38 14.74 6.53
N ALA A 31 21.26 16.03 6.28
CA ALA A 31 22.37 16.80 5.75
C ALA A 31 23.48 16.77 6.80
N SER A 32 24.49 15.94 6.59
CA SER A 32 25.69 15.98 7.44
C SER A 32 26.51 17.17 6.99
N ILE A 33 26.77 18.10 7.91
CA ILE A 33 27.67 19.22 7.68
C ILE A 33 29.09 18.66 7.74
N GLN A 34 29.74 18.49 6.59
CA GLN A 34 31.17 18.26 6.56
C GLN A 34 31.88 19.61 6.56
N LYS A 35 32.88 19.72 7.45
CA LYS A 35 33.77 20.87 7.52
C LYS A 35 35.08 20.48 6.87
N ASP A 36 35.42 21.18 5.80
CA ASP A 36 36.77 21.16 5.24
C ASP A 36 37.40 22.56 5.42
N ALA A 37 38.73 22.64 5.42
CA ALA A 37 39.56 23.66 6.07
C ALA A 37 39.21 25.16 5.86
N ASN A 38 38.33 25.53 4.94
CA ASN A 38 37.81 26.90 4.81
C ASN A 38 36.35 27.02 4.33
N LYS A 39 35.58 25.92 4.20
CA LYS A 39 34.17 25.94 3.76
C LYS A 39 33.38 24.79 4.39
N SER A 40 32.22 25.11 4.97
CA SER A 40 31.22 24.11 5.34
C SER A 40 30.30 23.83 4.16
N TYR A 41 30.19 22.58 3.72
CA TYR A 41 29.24 22.16 2.70
C TYR A 41 28.27 21.12 3.28
N CYS A 42 26.98 21.20 2.91
CA CYS A 42 26.03 20.14 3.24
C CYS A 42 26.27 18.96 2.28
N VAL A 43 26.63 17.80 2.80
CA VAL A 43 26.53 16.55 2.03
C VAL A 43 25.12 16.03 2.22
N TYR A 44 24.34 15.99 1.14
CA TYR A 44 23.04 15.33 1.15
C TYR A 44 23.26 13.85 0.84
N GLY A 45 22.92 12.97 1.79
CA GLY A 45 22.88 11.52 1.55
C GLY A 45 21.78 11.20 0.54
N SER A 46 22.18 10.84 -0.68
CA SER A 46 21.27 10.62 -1.82
C SER A 46 20.84 9.15 -1.99
N ASP A 47 19.75 9.01 -2.74
CA ASP A 47 19.21 7.82 -3.43
C ASP A 47 18.71 6.66 -2.58
N ILE A 48 19.32 6.36 -1.44
CA ILE A 48 18.94 5.21 -0.63
C ILE A 48 17.53 5.36 -0.04
N ALA A 49 17.18 6.55 0.49
CA ALA A 49 15.84 6.80 1.01
C ALA A 49 14.77 6.82 -0.10
N THR A 50 15.13 7.32 -1.29
CA THR A 50 14.25 7.27 -2.47
C THR A 50 14.04 5.83 -2.92
N GLY A 51 15.10 5.02 -2.97
CA GLY A 51 15.03 3.60 -3.30
C GLY A 51 14.22 2.78 -2.31
N LEU A 52 14.34 3.07 -1.01
CA LEU A 52 13.50 2.44 0.03
C LEU A 52 12.04 2.86 -0.08
N GLY A 53 11.76 4.13 -0.38
CA GLY A 53 10.41 4.64 -0.63
C GLY A 53 9.73 4.00 -1.84
N VAL A 54 10.44 3.94 -2.97
CA VAL A 54 9.97 3.24 -4.19
C VAL A 54 9.87 1.73 -3.95
N GLY A 55 10.79 1.14 -3.19
CA GLY A 55 10.71 -0.27 -2.80
C GLY A 55 9.47 -0.56 -1.98
N SER A 56 9.17 0.25 -0.97
CA SER A 56 7.95 0.15 -0.16
C SER A 56 6.69 0.21 -1.01
N LEU A 57 6.65 1.16 -1.94
CA LEU A 57 5.57 1.32 -2.91
C LEU A 57 5.37 0.04 -3.74
N LEU A 58 6.43 -0.46 -4.37
CA LEU A 58 6.33 -1.66 -5.21
C LEU A 58 5.89 -2.89 -4.43
N VAL A 59 6.38 -3.05 -3.20
CA VAL A 59 5.99 -4.17 -2.33
C VAL A 59 4.51 -4.08 -1.94
N LEU A 60 4.02 -2.89 -1.57
CA LEU A 60 2.60 -2.68 -1.27
C LEU A 60 1.72 -2.96 -2.50
N ALA A 61 2.13 -2.49 -3.68
CA ALA A 61 1.43 -2.75 -4.93
C ALA A 61 1.35 -4.25 -5.25
N VAL A 62 2.43 -5.00 -5.02
CA VAL A 62 2.43 -6.47 -5.16
C VAL A 62 1.46 -7.11 -4.18
N SER A 63 1.45 -6.71 -2.91
CA SER A 63 0.50 -7.20 -1.90
C SER A 63 -0.96 -7.01 -2.36
N GLN A 64 -1.29 -5.79 -2.79
CA GLN A 64 -2.61 -5.46 -3.32
C GLN A 64 -2.96 -6.32 -4.54
N LEU A 65 -2.05 -6.47 -5.51
CA LEU A 65 -2.28 -7.30 -6.70
C LEU A 65 -2.53 -8.77 -6.37
N VAL A 66 -1.81 -9.34 -5.39
CA VAL A 66 -1.99 -10.73 -4.95
C VAL A 66 -3.39 -10.97 -4.40
N ILE A 67 -3.89 -10.06 -3.55
CA ILE A 67 -5.25 -10.15 -2.98
C ILE A 67 -6.30 -10.01 -4.07
N MET A 68 -6.11 -9.09 -5.01
CA MET A 68 -7.05 -8.86 -6.11
C MET A 68 -7.10 -10.05 -7.09
N ALA A 69 -5.94 -10.65 -7.38
CA ALA A 69 -5.86 -11.86 -8.19
C ALA A 69 -6.57 -13.03 -7.49
N ALA A 70 -6.37 -13.18 -6.18
CA ALA A 70 -7.03 -14.19 -5.38
C ALA A 70 -8.55 -14.02 -5.31
N SER A 71 -9.03 -12.78 -5.20
CA SER A 71 -10.46 -12.45 -5.15
C SER A 71 -11.13 -12.32 -6.53
N ARG A 72 -10.36 -12.47 -7.62
CA ARG A 72 -10.80 -12.25 -9.01
C ARG A 72 -11.47 -10.88 -9.22
N CYS A 73 -10.92 -9.86 -8.55
CA CYS A 73 -11.36 -8.46 -8.59
C CYS A 73 -12.83 -8.22 -8.26
N LEU A 74 -13.55 -9.15 -7.60
CA LEU A 74 -15.02 -9.17 -7.42
C LEU A 74 -15.84 -9.19 -8.74
N CYS A 75 -15.31 -8.70 -9.86
CA CYS A 75 -15.95 -8.61 -11.17
C CYS A 75 -15.98 -9.96 -11.92
N CYS A 76 -14.99 -10.83 -11.71
CA CYS A 76 -14.83 -12.09 -12.44
C CYS A 76 -15.07 -13.32 -11.56
N GLY A 77 -15.65 -13.12 -10.37
CA GLY A 77 -15.96 -14.17 -9.39
C GLY A 77 -17.41 -14.67 -9.48
N LYS A 78 -17.71 -15.76 -8.75
CA LYS A 78 -19.10 -16.22 -8.55
C LYS A 78 -19.89 -15.14 -7.81
N ALA A 79 -21.17 -14.99 -8.12
CA ALA A 79 -22.04 -14.01 -7.46
C ALA A 79 -22.04 -14.24 -5.94
N LEU A 80 -21.64 -13.21 -5.18
CA LEU A 80 -21.72 -13.24 -3.72
C LEU A 80 -23.20 -13.32 -3.29
N ARG A 81 -23.48 -14.14 -2.27
CA ARG A 81 -24.83 -14.25 -1.69
C ARG A 81 -25.37 -12.85 -1.33
N PRO A 82 -26.63 -12.53 -1.66
CA PRO A 82 -27.26 -11.30 -1.18
C PRO A 82 -27.35 -11.34 0.35
N GLY A 83 -26.78 -10.34 1.03
CA GLY A 83 -26.76 -10.25 2.49
C GLY A 83 -25.76 -9.21 3.03
N THR A 84 -25.78 -9.01 4.35
CA THR A 84 -24.93 -8.03 5.06
C THR A 84 -23.43 -8.28 4.84
N SER A 85 -23.00 -9.54 4.73
CA SER A 85 -21.60 -9.90 4.48
C SER A 85 -21.11 -9.41 3.11
N ARG A 86 -21.97 -9.37 2.08
CA ARG A 86 -21.64 -8.80 0.76
C ARG A 86 -21.45 -7.29 0.84
N ALA A 87 -22.34 -6.57 1.53
CA ALA A 87 -22.21 -5.13 1.71
C ALA A 87 -20.93 -4.77 2.47
N ARG A 88 -20.59 -5.53 3.52
CA ARG A 88 -19.34 -5.37 4.28
C ARG A 88 -18.10 -5.68 3.44
N ALA A 89 -18.11 -6.75 2.65
CA ALA A 89 -16.98 -7.08 1.76
C ALA A 89 -16.75 -5.99 0.69
N ILE A 90 -17.83 -5.44 0.10
CA ILE A 90 -17.72 -4.34 -0.87
C ILE A 90 -17.23 -3.05 -0.21
N ALA A 91 -17.75 -2.71 0.98
CA ALA A 91 -17.30 -1.54 1.73
C ALA A 91 -15.81 -1.66 2.07
N LEU A 92 -15.37 -2.81 2.59
CA LEU A 92 -13.98 -3.07 2.92
C LEU A 92 -13.06 -3.05 1.69
N PHE A 93 -13.55 -3.55 0.56
CA PHE A 93 -12.84 -3.44 -0.72
C PHE A 93 -12.61 -1.97 -1.10
N ILE A 94 -13.66 -1.14 -1.07
CA ILE A 94 -13.55 0.28 -1.40
C ILE A 94 -12.60 0.98 -0.43
N THR A 95 -12.72 0.74 0.89
CA THR A 95 -11.84 1.37 1.87
C THR A 95 -10.38 0.94 1.70
N CYS A 96 -10.14 -0.35 1.39
CA CYS A 96 -8.80 -0.87 1.12
C CYS A 96 -8.17 -0.18 -0.12
N TRP A 97 -8.93 0.00 -1.21
CA TRP A 97 -8.46 0.73 -2.39
C TRP A 97 -8.16 2.19 -2.09
N VAL A 98 -9.00 2.86 -1.31
CA VAL A 98 -8.78 4.26 -0.93
C VAL A 98 -7.51 4.40 -0.09
N THR A 99 -7.32 3.57 0.93
CA THR A 99 -6.10 3.62 1.75
C THR A 99 -4.85 3.27 0.95
N PHE A 100 -4.94 2.29 0.05
CA PHE A 100 -3.85 1.92 -0.85
C PHE A 100 -3.41 3.10 -1.73
N ILE A 101 -4.35 3.76 -2.41
CA ILE A 101 -4.04 4.91 -3.28
C ILE A 101 -3.41 6.05 -2.47
N ILE A 102 -3.91 6.31 -1.26
CA ILE A 102 -3.34 7.35 -0.39
C ILE A 102 -1.89 6.98 0.00
N ALA A 103 -1.64 5.73 0.38
CA ALA A 103 -0.30 5.25 0.70
C ALA A 103 0.67 5.43 -0.49
N GLU A 104 0.27 4.98 -1.67
CA GLU A 104 1.03 5.10 -2.93
C GLU A 104 1.37 6.56 -3.25
N VAL A 105 0.38 7.45 -3.21
CA VAL A 105 0.59 8.89 -3.47
C VAL A 105 1.53 9.51 -2.43
N CYS A 106 1.41 9.14 -1.15
CA CYS A 106 2.32 9.59 -0.11
C CYS A 106 3.75 9.09 -0.34
N LEU A 107 3.95 7.81 -0.65
CA LEU A 107 5.27 7.24 -0.91
C LEU A 107 5.91 7.81 -2.18
N LEU A 108 5.13 8.00 -3.25
CA LEU A 108 5.57 8.67 -4.48
C LEU A 108 5.97 10.12 -4.21
N ALA A 109 5.11 10.88 -3.54
CA ALA A 109 5.40 12.27 -3.21
C ALA A 109 6.63 12.40 -2.30
N GLY A 110 6.78 11.50 -1.32
CA GLY A 110 7.97 11.42 -0.48
C GLY A 110 9.24 11.14 -1.29
N SER A 111 9.19 10.14 -2.16
CA SER A 111 10.32 9.71 -2.98
C SER A 111 10.73 10.78 -4.00
N LEU A 112 9.76 11.38 -4.70
CA LEU A 112 10.00 12.45 -5.66
C LEU A 112 10.60 13.68 -4.97
N ARG A 113 10.00 14.15 -3.88
CA ARG A 113 10.55 15.29 -3.12
C ARG A 113 11.98 15.00 -2.66
N ASN A 114 12.25 13.79 -2.17
CA ASN A 114 13.59 13.40 -1.75
C ASN A 114 14.60 13.43 -2.92
N ALA A 115 14.23 12.95 -4.11
CA ALA A 115 15.07 12.98 -5.30
C ALA A 115 15.29 14.39 -5.88
N TYR A 116 14.25 15.24 -5.88
CA TYR A 116 14.37 16.63 -6.36
C TYR A 116 15.27 17.47 -5.44
N HIS A 117 15.15 17.29 -4.12
CA HIS A 117 15.97 18.02 -3.15
C HIS A 117 17.44 17.60 -3.18
N THR A 118 17.77 16.34 -3.45
CA THR A 118 19.17 15.92 -3.62
C THR A 118 19.79 16.43 -4.92
N LYS A 119 19.03 16.45 -6.03
CA LYS A 119 19.56 16.83 -7.35
C LYS A 119 19.74 18.34 -7.57
N TYR A 120 18.85 19.18 -7.05
CA TYR A 120 18.89 20.63 -7.29
C TYR A 120 19.68 21.42 -6.24
N ARG A 121 19.75 20.94 -4.99
CA ARG A 121 20.44 21.66 -3.89
C ARG A 121 21.96 21.44 -3.86
N THR A 122 22.46 20.41 -4.53
CA THR A 122 23.90 20.25 -4.81
C THR A 122 24.43 21.30 -5.78
N SER A 123 23.55 21.96 -6.55
CA SER A 123 23.94 22.92 -7.59
C SER A 123 23.74 24.40 -7.22
N LEU A 124 23.07 24.75 -6.11
CA LEU A 124 22.66 26.14 -5.84
C LEU A 124 23.01 26.65 -4.42
N SER A 125 24.05 27.49 -4.40
CA SER A 125 24.32 28.63 -3.51
C SER A 125 24.88 28.44 -2.08
N ASN A 126 25.92 29.26 -1.82
CA ASN A 126 26.35 29.75 -0.50
C ASN A 126 25.33 30.80 0.03
N PRO A 127 25.05 30.94 1.35
CA PRO A 127 25.45 30.11 2.48
C PRO A 127 24.42 28.98 2.76
N PRO A 128 24.86 27.82 3.27
CA PRO A 128 24.00 26.66 3.41
C PRO A 128 23.14 26.72 4.68
N SER A 129 21.88 27.14 4.55
CA SER A 129 20.87 26.73 5.52
C SER A 129 20.47 25.29 5.18
N CYS A 130 21.08 24.30 5.84
CA CYS A 130 20.77 22.88 5.60
C CYS A 130 19.33 22.62 6.09
N GLU A 131 18.35 22.81 5.21
CA GLU A 131 16.93 22.69 5.53
C GLU A 131 16.50 21.23 5.36
N THR A 132 16.26 20.55 6.48
CA THR A 132 15.76 19.18 6.50
C THR A 132 14.32 19.11 5.96
N LEU A 133 14.01 18.15 5.09
CA LEU A 133 12.65 17.87 4.62
C LEU A 133 11.66 17.85 5.81
N ARG A 134 10.53 18.58 5.68
CA ARG A 134 9.47 18.62 6.71
C ARG A 134 8.96 17.22 7.00
N LYS A 135 9.01 16.81 8.27
CA LYS A 135 8.64 15.47 8.76
C LYS A 135 7.23 15.09 8.31
N GLY A 136 7.03 13.85 7.86
CA GLY A 136 5.70 13.23 7.89
C GLY A 136 5.13 12.65 6.60
N VAL A 137 5.73 12.85 5.42
CA VAL A 137 5.12 12.32 4.17
C VAL A 137 5.28 10.79 4.06
N PHE A 138 6.45 10.25 4.38
CA PHE A 138 6.63 8.79 4.42
C PHE A 138 6.00 8.20 5.69
N GLY A 139 5.89 8.96 6.78
CA GLY A 139 5.21 8.56 8.01
C GLY A 139 3.69 8.43 7.81
N THR A 140 3.06 9.38 7.11
CA THR A 140 1.67 9.25 6.67
C THR A 140 1.51 8.04 5.74
N GLY A 141 2.43 7.86 4.78
CA GLY A 141 2.45 6.67 3.93
C GLY A 141 2.49 5.37 4.74
N ALA A 142 3.37 5.27 5.73
CA ALA A 142 3.49 4.12 6.62
C ALA A 142 2.20 3.85 7.42
N ALA A 143 1.51 4.88 7.91
CA ALA A 143 0.24 4.72 8.59
C ALA A 143 -0.85 4.14 7.64
N PHE A 144 -0.91 4.64 6.40
CA PHE A 144 -1.86 4.12 5.42
C PHE A 144 -1.50 2.72 4.91
N ILE A 145 -0.22 2.30 4.92
CA ILE A 145 0.17 0.90 4.68
C ILE A 145 -0.47 -0.01 5.73
N VAL A 146 -0.38 0.34 7.02
CA VAL A 146 -0.97 -0.46 8.11
C VAL A 146 -2.49 -0.56 7.94
N PHE A 147 -3.17 0.56 7.65
CA PHE A 147 -4.61 0.53 7.39
C PHE A 147 -4.97 -0.30 6.17
N THR A 148 -4.17 -0.22 5.11
CA THR A 148 -4.37 -1.04 3.90
C THR A 148 -4.25 -2.52 4.22
N GLY A 149 -3.23 -2.93 4.97
CA GLY A 149 -3.05 -4.32 5.40
C GLY A 149 -4.23 -4.83 6.22
N ILE A 150 -4.63 -4.10 7.27
CA ILE A 150 -5.79 -4.46 8.11
C ILE A 150 -7.07 -4.61 7.28
N PHE A 151 -7.38 -3.62 6.43
CA PHE A 151 -8.59 -3.67 5.62
C PHE A 151 -8.54 -4.78 4.56
N SER A 152 -7.36 -5.08 4.02
CA SER A 152 -7.18 -6.11 3.01
C SER A 152 -7.35 -7.53 3.58
N GLU A 153 -6.86 -7.78 4.80
CA GLU A 153 -7.06 -9.05 5.51
C GLU A 153 -8.53 -9.25 5.89
N LEU A 154 -9.15 -8.23 6.50
CA LEU A 154 -10.57 -8.27 6.85
C LEU A 154 -11.42 -8.47 5.60
N TYR A 155 -11.10 -7.76 4.52
CA TYR A 155 -11.74 -7.94 3.22
C TYR A 155 -11.66 -9.40 2.77
N TYR A 156 -10.47 -10.02 2.79
CA TYR A 156 -10.30 -11.40 2.34
C TYR A 156 -11.07 -12.41 3.20
N VAL A 157 -11.10 -12.21 4.52
CA VAL A 157 -11.89 -13.05 5.44
C VAL A 157 -13.38 -12.97 5.10
N TYR A 158 -13.96 -11.76 5.05
CA TYR A 158 -15.38 -11.58 4.74
C TYR A 158 -15.73 -12.02 3.31
N PHE A 159 -14.81 -11.84 2.37
CA PHE A 159 -14.94 -12.32 1.00
C PHE A 159 -15.01 -13.86 0.96
N SER A 160 -14.11 -14.54 1.67
CA SER A 160 -14.07 -16.00 1.70
C SER A 160 -15.33 -16.60 2.33
N GLU A 161 -15.85 -16.00 3.41
CA GLU A 161 -17.08 -16.41 4.07
C GLU A 161 -18.30 -16.27 3.13
N ALA A 162 -18.39 -15.13 2.43
CA ALA A 162 -19.43 -14.91 1.44
C ALA A 162 -19.31 -15.83 0.22
N HIS A 163 -18.10 -16.30 -0.09
CA HIS A 163 -17.83 -17.19 -1.22
C HIS A 163 -18.14 -18.66 -0.90
N ASP A 164 -17.77 -19.15 0.29
CA ASP A 164 -18.01 -20.54 0.71
C ASP A 164 -19.49 -20.87 0.91
N GLY A 165 -20.30 -19.86 1.27
CA GLY A 165 -21.74 -20.04 1.42
C GLY A 165 -22.45 -20.40 0.11
N PHE A 166 -21.91 -20.03 -1.06
CA PHE A 166 -22.58 -20.31 -2.33
C PHE A 166 -22.38 -21.77 -2.76
N GLN A 167 -23.15 -22.68 -2.16
CA GLN A 167 -23.55 -23.91 -2.82
C GLN A 167 -24.51 -23.49 -3.94
N PRO A 168 -24.17 -23.65 -5.23
CA PRO A 168 -25.18 -23.55 -6.26
C PRO A 168 -26.18 -24.65 -5.93
N ASP A 169 -27.38 -24.27 -5.49
CA ASP A 169 -28.47 -25.21 -5.56
C ASP A 169 -28.53 -25.66 -7.02
N ARG A 170 -28.44 -26.97 -7.22
CA ARG A 170 -28.27 -27.61 -8.53
C ARG A 170 -29.60 -27.59 -9.31
N ASP A 171 -30.37 -26.52 -9.13
CA ASP A 171 -31.71 -26.32 -9.69
C ASP A 171 -31.98 -24.82 -9.93
N THR A 172 -31.17 -24.18 -10.77
CA THR A 172 -31.67 -23.03 -11.56
C THR A 172 -32.44 -23.51 -12.80
N GLY A 173 -33.05 -24.69 -12.73
CA GLY A 173 -34.04 -25.13 -13.70
C GLY A 173 -35.27 -24.25 -13.57
N ILE A 174 -35.46 -23.34 -14.53
CA ILE A 174 -36.72 -22.64 -14.72
C ILE A 174 -37.78 -23.71 -14.97
N ARG A 175 -38.50 -24.11 -13.92
CA ARG A 175 -39.68 -24.98 -14.05
C ARG A 175 -40.77 -24.15 -14.72
N MET A 176 -40.80 -24.19 -16.05
CA MET A 176 -41.97 -23.83 -16.85
C MET A 176 -43.09 -24.79 -16.45
N GLY A 177 -43.99 -24.33 -15.59
CA GLY A 177 -45.19 -25.07 -15.24
C GLY A 177 -46.06 -25.22 -16.48
N THR A 178 -46.27 -26.47 -16.93
CA THR A 178 -47.27 -26.77 -17.94
C THR A 178 -48.66 -26.59 -17.34
N TYR A 179 -49.37 -25.55 -17.76
CA TYR A 179 -50.81 -25.42 -17.56
C TYR A 179 -51.52 -26.56 -18.29
N LYS A 180 -52.37 -27.29 -17.57
CA LYS A 180 -53.43 -28.15 -18.13
C LYS A 180 -54.76 -27.49 -17.86
#